data_AF-A0A969GLD8-F1
#
_entry.id   AF-A0A969GLD8-F1
#
_cell.length_a   1.000
_cell.length_b   1.000
_cell.length_c   1.000
_cell.angle_alpha   90.00
_cell.angle_beta   90.00
_cell.angle_gamma   90.00
#
_symmetry.space_group_name_H-M   'P 1'
#
loop_
_entity.id
_entity.type
_entity.pdbx_description
1 polymer ?
#
loop_
_entity_poly.entity_id
_entity_poly.type
_entity_poly.pdbx_seq_one_letter_code
_entity_poly.pdbx_strand_id
1 'polypeptide(L)'
;MAAKTVRLMLLTLLLLAFALRMLRLDYQELRGDEVFGYFFSLRDPADIVNATLELAEPHPVASYLLQHGWLALAGHSEFSLRWQSLFFS
;
A
#
# COMPACT_ATOMS: atom_id res chain seq x y z
N MET A 1 13.37 -15.87 31.29
CA MET A 1 12.95 -14.47 31.52
C MET A 1 13.48 -13.54 30.43
N ALA A 2 14.78 -13.55 30.11
CA ALA A 2 15.40 -12.70 29.08
C ALA A 2 14.74 -12.79 27.68
N ALA A 3 14.42 -13.98 27.17
CA ALA A 3 13.80 -14.13 25.84
C ALA A 3 12.41 -13.47 25.74
N LYS A 4 11.62 -13.46 26.82
CA LYS A 4 10.32 -12.80 26.87
C LYS A 4 10.49 -11.28 26.82
N THR A 5 11.46 -10.75 27.59
CA THR A 5 11.80 -9.32 27.59
C THR A 5 12.26 -8.87 26.21
N VAL A 6 13.16 -9.61 25.56
CA VAL A 6 13.64 -9.29 24.20
C VAL A 6 12.49 -9.30 23.19
N ARG A 7 11.61 -10.32 23.22
CA ARG A 7 10.42 -10.35 22.35
C ARG A 7 9.52 -9.14 22.55
N LEU A 8 9.28 -8.74 23.80
CA LEU A 8 8.46 -7.58 24.11
C LEU A 8 9.10 -6.27 23.63
N MET A 9 10.42 -6.13 23.79
CA MET A 9 11.17 -4.97 23.28
C MET A 9 11.08 -4.89 21.75
N LEU A 10 11.29 -6.01 21.04
CA LEU A 10 11.16 -6.05 19.58
C LEU A 10 9.74 -5.72 19.12
N LEU A 11 8.72 -6.28 19.77
CA LEU A 11 7.33 -5.96 19.46
C LEU A 11 7.05 -4.46 19.68
N THR A 12 7.54 -3.90 20.78
CA THR A 12 7.37 -2.46 21.08
C THR A 12 8.06 -1.59 20.04
N LEU A 13 9.27 -1.96 19.60
CA LEU A 13 10.00 -1.25 18.55
C LEU A 13 9.28 -1.33 17.20
N LEU A 14 8.76 -2.50 16.83
CA LEU A 14 7.99 -2.67 15.59
C LEU A 14 6.71 -1.84 15.61
N LEU A 15 5.95 -1.88 16.72
CA LEU A 15 4.74 -1.08 16.87
C LEU A 15 5.03 0.42 16.87
N LEU A 16 6.12 0.85 17.52
CA LEU A 16 6.54 2.25 17.51
C LEU A 16 6.96 2.69 16.11
N ALA A 17 7.76 1.89 15.40
CA ALA A 17 8.17 2.18 14.02
C ALA A 17 6.96 2.25 13.08
N PHE A 18 6.02 1.32 13.21
CA PHE A 18 4.77 1.31 12.46
C PHE A 18 3.93 2.58 12.75
N ALA A 19 3.74 2.93 14.01
CA ALA A 19 3.02 4.13 14.42
C ALA A 19 3.68 5.40 13.85
N LEU A 20 5.01 5.52 13.92
CA LEU A 20 5.74 6.65 13.37
C LEU A 20 5.60 6.78 11.85
N ARG A 21 5.55 5.67 11.10
CA ARG A 21 5.32 5.69 9.64
C ARG A 21 3.87 6.00 9.26
N MET A 22 2.93 5.61 10.12
CA MET A 22 1.50 5.92 9.96
C MET A 22 1.23 7.41 10.21
N LEU A 23 1.95 8.03 11.14
CA LEU A 23 1.85 9.46 11.39
C LEU A 23 2.22 10.23 10.12
N ARG A 24 1.25 10.99 9.59
CA ARG A 24 1.40 11.82 8.37
C ARG A 24 1.52 11.05 7.06
N LEU A 25 0.96 9.83 7.00
CA LEU A 25 0.92 9.04 5.78
C LEU A 25 0.26 9.77 4.59
N ASP A 26 -0.68 10.67 4.87
CA ASP A 26 -1.46 11.48 3.93
C ASP A 26 -1.02 12.96 3.89
N TYR A 27 0.14 13.30 4.45
CA TYR A 27 0.59 14.70 4.52
C TYR A 27 1.18 15.23 3.20
N GLN A 28 1.60 14.35 2.29
CA GLN A 28 2.18 14.74 1.01
C GLN A 28 1.23 14.32 -0.10
N GLU A 29 0.88 15.26 -0.99
CA GLU A 29 0.13 14.95 -2.21
C GLU A 29 0.77 13.81 -3.00
N LEU A 30 -0.06 13.05 -3.74
CA LEU A 30 0.40 11.98 -4.65
C LEU A 30 1.47 12.46 -5.64
N ARG A 31 2.50 11.63 -5.86
CA ARG A 31 3.59 11.94 -6.81
C ARG A 31 4.00 10.74 -7.65
N GLY A 32 4.56 11.02 -8.82
CA GLY A 32 5.25 10.03 -9.64
C GLY A 32 4.41 8.78 -9.92
N ASP A 33 4.92 7.63 -9.49
CA ASP A 33 4.30 6.31 -9.62
C ASP A 33 3.02 6.15 -8.80
N GLU A 34 2.84 6.87 -7.69
CA GLU A 34 1.60 6.82 -6.90
C GLU A 34 0.38 7.29 -7.70
N VAL A 35 0.54 8.36 -8.48
CA VAL A 35 -0.55 8.90 -9.31
C VAL A 35 -0.92 7.89 -10.40
N PHE A 36 0.08 7.32 -11.06
CA PHE A 36 -0.13 6.31 -12.09
C PHE A 36 -0.82 5.08 -11.50
N GLY A 37 -0.28 4.51 -10.43
CA GLY A 37 -0.83 3.34 -9.76
C GLY A 37 -2.24 3.56 -9.23
N TYR A 38 -2.54 4.77 -8.73
CA TYR A 38 -3.88 5.15 -8.32
C TYR A 38 -4.87 5.06 -9.49
N PHE A 39 -4.63 5.79 -10.59
CA PHE A 39 -5.52 5.76 -11.76
C PHE A 39 -5.60 4.39 -12.41
N PHE A 40 -4.50 3.63 -12.43
CA PHE A 40 -4.49 2.26 -12.93
C PHE A 40 -5.42 1.37 -12.11
N SER A 41 -5.42 1.52 -10.78
CA SER A 41 -6.26 0.75 -9.86
C SER A 41 -7.74 1.15 -9.89
N LEU A 42 -8.09 2.31 -10.47
CA LEU A 42 -9.49 2.73 -10.67
C LEU A 42 -10.16 2.07 -11.89
N ARG A 43 -9.40 1.39 -12.74
CA ARG A 43 -9.95 0.71 -13.91
C ARG A 43 -10.75 -0.53 -13.50
N ASP A 44 -11.63 -0.97 -14.39
CA ASP A 44 -12.30 -2.25 -14.22
C ASP A 44 -11.27 -3.40 -14.16
N PRO A 45 -11.49 -4.46 -13.37
CA PRO A 45 -10.51 -5.53 -13.21
C PRO A 45 -10.04 -6.18 -14.52
N ALA A 46 -10.93 -6.30 -15.50
CA ALA A 46 -10.57 -6.81 -16.83
C ALA A 46 -9.64 -5.84 -17.57
N ASP A 47 -9.90 -4.54 -17.47
CA ASP A 47 -9.07 -3.51 -18.08
C ASP A 47 -7.72 -3.35 -17.38
N ILE A 48 -7.65 -3.59 -16.07
CA ILE A 48 -6.38 -3.68 -15.34
C ILE A 48 -5.51 -4.77 -15.97
N VAL A 49 -6.06 -5.99 -16.14
CA VAL A 49 -5.33 -7.12 -16.74
C VAL A 49 -4.89 -6.82 -18.17
N ASN A 50 -5.81 -6.36 -19.01
CA ASN A 50 -5.51 -6.05 -20.41
C ASN A 50 -4.46 -4.95 -20.52
N ALA A 51 -4.61 -3.86 -19.77
CA ALA A 51 -3.67 -2.75 -19.79
C ALA A 51 -2.28 -3.12 -19.26
N THR A 52 -2.18 -3.99 -18.24
CA THR A 52 -0.87 -4.46 -17.75
C THR A 52 -0.11 -5.19 -18.86
N LEU A 53 -0.82 -5.99 -19.66
CA LEU A 53 -0.23 -6.70 -20.80
C LEU A 53 0.11 -5.75 -21.96
N GLU A 54 -0.82 -4.89 -22.36
CA GLU A 54 -0.66 -3.98 -23.51
C GLU A 54 0.45 -2.96 -23.30
N LEU A 55 0.56 -2.40 -22.09
CA LEU A 55 1.57 -1.40 -21.75
C LEU A 55 2.91 -2.02 -21.32
N ALA A 56 3.01 -3.36 -21.27
CA ALA A 56 4.15 -4.08 -20.72
C ALA A 56 4.55 -3.51 -19.34
N GLU A 57 3.56 -3.32 -18.49
CA GLU A 57 3.73 -2.67 -17.19
C GLU A 57 4.79 -3.41 -16.35
N PRO A 58 5.75 -2.69 -15.75
CA PRO A 58 6.82 -3.32 -14.96
C PRO A 58 6.29 -3.93 -13.66
N HIS A 59 5.13 -3.47 -13.18
CA HIS A 59 4.51 -3.96 -11.97
C HIS A 59 3.62 -5.18 -12.24
N PRO A 60 3.67 -6.23 -11.41
CA PRO A 60 2.82 -7.40 -11.57
C PRO A 60 1.33 -7.04 -11.50
N VAL A 61 0.50 -7.58 -12.39
CA VAL A 61 -0.96 -7.31 -12.43
C VAL A 61 -1.66 -7.44 -11.07
N ALA A 62 -1.19 -8.35 -10.24
CA ALA A 62 -1.73 -8.59 -8.90
C ALA A 62 -1.62 -7.37 -7.99
N SER A 63 -0.60 -6.51 -8.12
CA SER A 63 -0.48 -5.30 -7.29
C SER A 63 -1.64 -4.34 -7.54
N TYR A 64 -2.00 -4.13 -8.80
CA TYR A 64 -3.12 -3.26 -9.19
C TYR A 64 -4.48 -3.85 -8.81
N LEU A 65 -4.67 -5.16 -8.96
CA LEU A 65 -5.92 -5.83 -8.56
C LEU A 65 -6.13 -5.82 -7.04
N LEU A 66 -5.07 -6.04 -6.27
CA LEU A 66 -5.14 -5.94 -4.80
C LEU A 66 -5.40 -4.50 -4.37
N GLN A 67 -4.77 -3.52 -5.02
CA GLN A 67 -5.00 -2.10 -4.74
C GLN A 67 -6.43 -1.69 -5.10
N HIS A 68 -6.97 -2.14 -6.24
CA HIS A 68 -8.36 -1.94 -6.66
C HIS A 68 -9.34 -2.46 -5.59
N GLY A 69 -9.20 -3.73 -5.20
CA GLY A 69 -10.06 -4.33 -4.18
C GLY A 69 -9.96 -3.63 -2.83
N TRP A 70 -8.76 -3.21 -2.44
CA TRP A 70 -8.55 -2.48 -1.20
C TRP A 70 -9.19 -1.09 -1.21
N LEU A 71 -9.00 -0.30 -2.27
CA LEU A 71 -9.61 1.03 -2.39
C LEU A 71 -11.14 0.95 -2.43
N ALA A 72 -11.72 -0.09 -3.04
CA ALA A 72 -13.15 -0.33 -3.01
C ALA A 72 -13.71 -0.57 -1.60
N LEU A 73 -12.90 -1.17 -0.70
CA LEU A 73 -13.30 -1.47 0.69
C LEU A 73 -12.98 -0.32 1.66
N ALA A 74 -11.80 0.27 1.55
CA ALA A 74 -11.27 1.29 2.46
C ALA A 74 -11.58 2.74 2.00
N GLY A 75 -12.17 2.90 0.81
CA GLY A 75 -12.45 4.19 0.20
C GLY A 75 -11.24 4.82 -0.49
N HIS A 76 -11.52 5.87 -1.25
CA HIS A 76 -10.53 6.59 -2.05
C HIS A 76 -9.94 7.75 -1.25
N SER A 77 -8.73 7.55 -0.72
CA SER A 77 -7.92 8.58 -0.09
C SER A 77 -6.45 8.25 -0.25
N GLU A 78 -5.56 9.23 -0.08
CA GLU A 78 -4.12 8.98 -0.10
C GLU A 78 -3.68 8.05 1.04
N PHE A 79 -4.34 8.16 2.20
CA PHE A 79 -4.13 7.26 3.33
C PHE A 79 -4.44 5.81 2.93
N SER A 80 -5.61 5.58 2.33
CA SER A 80 -6.02 4.24 1.86
C SER A 80 -5.07 3.73 0.78
N LEU A 81 -4.61 4.60 -0.13
CA LEU A 81 -3.66 4.23 -1.19
C LEU A 81 -2.34 3.69 -0.60
N ARG A 82 -1.78 4.40 0.38
CA ARG A 82 -0.47 4.10 0.98
C ARG A 82 -0.52 3.03 2.07
N TRP A 83 -1.71 2.62 2.51
CA TRP A 83 -1.88 1.63 3.58
C TRP A 83 -1.16 0.31 3.33
N GLN A 84 -1.23 -0.22 2.10
CA GLN A 84 -0.57 -1.49 1.77
C GLN A 84 0.96 -1.37 1.91
N SER A 85 1.54 -0.27 1.42
CA SER A 85 2.97 0.00 1.59
C SER A 85 3.36 0.14 3.06
N LEU A 86 2.55 0.86 3.86
CA LEU A 86 2.74 0.99 5.31
C LEU A 86 2.69 -0.36 6.03
N PHE A 87 1.74 -1.24 5.67
CA PHE A 87 1.52 -2.52 6.33
C PHE A 87 2.61 -3.56 6.04
N PHE A 88 3.18 -3.56 4.82
CA PHE A 88 4.19 -4.53 4.40
C PHE A 88 5.65 -4.03 4.50
N SER A 89 5.88 -2.81 5.00
CA SER A 89 7.22 -2.23 5.19
C SER A 89 7.92 -2.59 6.50
#